data_AF-A0A3C0L1M7-F1
#
_entry.id   AF-A0A3C0L1M7-F1
#
_cell.length_a   1.000
_cell.length_b   1.000
_cell.length_c   1.000
_cell.angle_alpha   90.00
_cell.angle_beta   90.00
_cell.angle_gamma   90.00
#
_symmetry.space_group_name_H-M   'P 1'
#
loop_
_entity.id
_entity.type
_entity.pdbx_description
1 polymer ?
#
loop_
_entity_poly.entity_id
_entity_poly.type
_entity_poly.pdbx_seq_one_letter_code
_entity_poly.pdbx_strand_id
1 'polypeptide(L)'
;MFKWQGLLKSALRIHFVLVVVAVCIALITGWSATWSGILGLVIAGIAATAQGFLLDANGFSALWWSQGVKWLLLGLGTIGVLNTWPQLMLPGFLIGAVVSQLIWARVGIQRAKALRTGR
;
A
#
# COMPACT_ATOMS: atom_id res chain seq x y z
N MET A 1 -19.85 14.48 -6.49
CA MET A 1 -19.16 13.86 -5.33
C MET A 1 -18.13 12.87 -5.84
N PHE A 2 -16.86 13.13 -5.55
CA PHE A 2 -15.75 12.31 -6.00
C PHE A 2 -15.83 10.91 -5.33
N LYS A 3 -15.96 9.85 -6.12
CA LYS A 3 -16.16 8.47 -5.60
C LYS A 3 -14.83 7.87 -5.13
N TRP A 4 -14.31 8.32 -3.99
CA TRP A 4 -13.12 7.75 -3.33
C TRP A 4 -13.18 6.23 -3.20
N GLN A 5 -14.37 5.69 -2.96
CA GLN A 5 -14.64 4.26 -2.88
C GLN A 5 -14.26 3.49 -4.16
N GLY A 6 -14.45 4.07 -5.35
CA GLY A 6 -14.11 3.43 -6.63
C GLY A 6 -12.61 3.30 -6.84
N LEU A 7 -11.87 4.34 -6.45
CA LEU A 7 -10.41 4.36 -6.54
C LEU A 7 -9.76 3.49 -5.48
N LEU A 8 -10.30 3.48 -4.26
CA LEU A 8 -9.89 2.55 -3.21
C LEU A 8 -10.09 1.09 -3.65
N LYS A 9 -11.26 0.76 -4.21
CA LYS A 9 -11.53 -0.59 -4.76
C LYS A 9 -10.54 -0.98 -5.86
N SER A 10 -10.20 -0.05 -6.76
CA SER A 10 -9.20 -0.28 -7.81
C SER A 10 -7.81 -0.53 -7.22
N ALA A 11 -7.38 0.31 -6.28
CA ALA A 11 -6.10 0.17 -5.59
C ALA A 11 -5.99 -1.16 -4.85
N LEU A 12 -7.03 -1.54 -4.10
CA LEU A 12 -7.10 -2.80 -3.37
C LEU A 12 -7.07 -4.01 -4.32
N ARG A 13 -7.75 -3.94 -5.47
CA ARG A 13 -7.70 -5.01 -6.47
C ARG A 13 -6.27 -5.19 -7.01
N ILE A 14 -5.55 -4.11 -7.29
CA ILE A 14 -4.16 -4.19 -7.76
C ILE A 14 -3.25 -4.76 -6.67
N HIS A 15 -3.41 -4.34 -5.41
CA HIS A 15 -2.67 -4.92 -4.27
C HIS A 15 -2.94 -6.41 -4.14
N PHE A 16 -4.21 -6.83 -4.21
CA PHE A 16 -4.60 -8.23 -4.10
C PHE A 16 -3.98 -9.09 -5.22
N VAL A 17 -4.04 -8.63 -6.48
CA VAL A 17 -3.41 -9.35 -7.61
C VAL A 17 -1.91 -9.49 -7.39
N LEU A 18 -1.22 -8.43 -6.95
CA LEU A 18 0.22 -8.48 -6.72
C LEU A 18 0.60 -9.38 -5.54
N VAL A 19 -0.20 -9.40 -4.47
CA VAL A 19 -0.03 -10.35 -3.37
C VAL A 19 -0.18 -11.79 -3.86
N VAL A 20 -1.23 -12.09 -4.65
CA VAL A 20 -1.45 -13.44 -5.19
C VAL A 20 -0.29 -13.86 -6.10
N VAL A 21 0.14 -13.00 -7.03
CA VAL A 21 1.28 -13.29 -7.92
C VAL A 21 2.56 -13.53 -7.12
N ALA A 22 2.84 -12.67 -6.13
CA ALA A 22 4.01 -12.83 -5.28
C ALA A 22 3.94 -14.13 -4.45
N VAL A 23 2.77 -14.50 -3.93
CA VAL A 23 2.57 -15.80 -3.23
C VAL A 23 2.85 -16.97 -4.17
N CYS A 24 2.33 -16.95 -5.39
CA CYS A 24 2.62 -18.00 -6.38
C CYS A 24 4.12 -18.12 -6.66
N ILE A 25 4.83 -17.01 -6.84
CA ILE A 25 6.29 -17.00 -7.04
C ILE A 25 7.01 -17.55 -5.80
N ALA A 26 6.58 -17.17 -4.59
CA ALA A 26 7.19 -17.63 -3.36
C ALA A 26 7.04 -19.15 -3.18
N LEU A 27 5.87 -19.70 -3.51
CA LEU A 27 5.59 -21.13 -3.46
C LEU A 27 6.41 -21.93 -4.48
N ILE A 28 6.65 -21.37 -5.67
CA ILE A 28 7.45 -22.03 -6.73
C ILE A 28 8.95 -21.99 -6.40
N THR A 29 9.44 -20.85 -5.91
CA THR A 29 10.88 -20.60 -5.76
C THR A 29 11.41 -20.90 -4.37
N GLY A 30 10.53 -21.03 -3.35
CA GLY A 30 10.94 -21.18 -1.95
C GLY A 30 11.67 -19.95 -1.40
N TRP A 31 11.66 -18.82 -2.11
CA TRP A 31 12.55 -17.71 -1.83
C TRP A 31 12.02 -16.82 -0.71
N SER A 32 12.76 -16.71 0.39
CA SER A 32 12.40 -15.90 1.57
C SER A 32 12.24 -14.40 1.26
N ALA A 33 12.95 -13.91 0.24
CA ALA A 33 12.81 -12.54 -0.25
C ALA A 33 11.40 -12.25 -0.80
N THR A 34 10.74 -13.25 -1.41
CA THR A 34 9.39 -13.09 -1.94
C THR A 34 8.35 -13.00 -0.82
N TRP A 35 8.50 -13.80 0.25
CA TRP A 35 7.70 -13.69 1.47
C TRP A 35 7.83 -12.32 2.13
N SER A 36 9.05 -11.78 2.17
CA SER A 36 9.33 -10.43 2.65
C SER A 36 8.62 -9.35 1.80
N GLY A 37 8.62 -9.54 0.47
CA GLY A 37 7.91 -8.67 -0.48
C GLY A 37 6.40 -8.68 -0.31
N ILE A 38 5.80 -9.86 -0.08
CA ILE A 38 4.35 -10.02 0.17
C ILE A 38 3.94 -9.23 1.41
N LEU A 39 4.66 -9.43 2.52
CA LEU A 39 4.35 -8.75 3.77
C LEU A 39 4.57 -7.23 3.66
N GLY A 40 5.59 -6.77 2.93
CA GLY A 40 5.76 -5.36 2.62
C GLY A 40 4.58 -4.76 1.84
N LEU A 41 4.05 -5.50 0.86
CA LEU A 41 2.88 -5.11 0.07
C LEU A 41 1.61 -5.02 0.93
N VAL A 42 1.42 -5.97 1.86
CA VAL A 42 0.28 -6.00 2.78
C VAL A 42 0.33 -4.81 3.75
N ILE A 43 1.46 -4.60 4.42
CA ILE A 43 1.61 -3.50 5.40
C ILE A 43 1.42 -2.14 4.73
N ALA A 44 2.04 -1.93 3.57
CA ALA A 44 1.91 -0.69 2.83
C ALA A 44 0.48 -0.48 2.29
N GLY A 45 -0.19 -1.57 1.88
CA GLY A 45 -1.61 -1.55 1.50
C GLY A 45 -2.52 -1.15 2.66
N ILE A 46 -2.31 -1.69 3.86
CA ILE A 46 -3.06 -1.32 5.08
C ILE A 46 -2.81 0.15 5.44
N ALA A 47 -1.55 0.58 5.49
CA ALA A 47 -1.17 1.94 5.84
C ALA A 47 -1.79 2.98 4.88
N ALA A 48 -1.78 2.69 3.58
CA ALA A 48 -2.37 3.57 2.58
C ALA A 48 -3.91 3.51 2.56
N THR A 49 -4.52 2.39 2.94
CA THR A 49 -5.96 2.29 3.14
C THR A 49 -6.42 3.13 4.33
N ALA A 50 -5.69 3.06 5.45
CA ALA A 50 -5.93 3.90 6.61
C ALA A 50 -5.81 5.39 6.26
N GLN A 51 -4.79 5.77 5.48
CA GLN A 51 -4.68 7.13 4.95
C GLN A 51 -5.91 7.54 4.14
N GLY A 52 -6.39 6.66 3.25
CA GLY A 52 -7.57 6.90 2.43
C GLY A 52 -8.82 7.18 3.26
N PHE A 53 -9.06 6.40 4.32
CA PHE A 53 -10.18 6.63 5.25
C PHE A 53 -10.07 7.98 5.98
N LEU A 54 -8.87 8.36 6.42
CA LEU A 54 -8.65 9.63 7.11
C LEU A 54 -8.92 10.82 6.20
N LEU A 55 -8.50 10.73 4.94
CA LEU A 55 -8.77 11.75 3.92
C LEU A 55 -10.24 11.81 3.51
N ASP A 56 -10.95 10.68 3.50
CA ASP A 56 -12.40 10.65 3.21
C ASP A 56 -13.20 11.31 4.34
N ALA A 57 -12.84 11.04 5.60
CA ALA A 57 -13.53 11.59 6.77
C ALA A 57 -13.24 13.07 7.02
N ASN A 58 -12.02 13.54 6.75
CA ASN A 58 -11.57 14.88 7.17
C ASN A 58 -11.25 15.81 5.99
N GLY A 59 -11.34 15.31 4.75
CA GLY A 59 -11.07 16.10 3.55
C GLY A 59 -9.61 16.53 3.40
N PHE A 60 -9.39 17.61 2.65
CA PHE A 60 -8.04 18.07 2.27
C PHE A 60 -7.22 18.64 3.43
N SER A 61 -7.86 19.15 4.49
CA SER A 61 -7.15 19.63 5.69
C SER A 61 -6.36 18.51 6.38
N ALA A 62 -6.71 17.25 6.12
CA ALA A 62 -6.05 16.09 6.68
C ALA A 62 -4.84 15.56 5.89
N LEU A 63 -4.45 16.22 4.80
CA LEU A 63 -3.36 15.75 3.94
C LEU A 63 -2.06 15.51 4.69
N TRP A 64 -1.65 16.45 5.55
CA TRP A 64 -0.37 16.35 6.24
C TRP A 64 -0.37 15.22 7.28
N TRP A 65 -1.36 15.20 8.18
CA TRP A 65 -1.38 14.20 9.25
C TRP A 65 -1.73 12.80 8.75
N SER A 66 -2.53 12.66 7.68
CA SER A 66 -2.82 11.36 7.06
C SER A 66 -1.56 10.72 6.46
N GLN A 67 -0.64 11.52 5.90
CA GLN A 67 0.68 11.04 5.49
C GLN A 67 1.50 10.58 6.71
N GLY A 68 1.48 11.35 7.80
CA GLY A 68 2.11 10.97 9.06
C GLY A 68 1.62 9.62 9.58
N VAL A 69 0.30 9.39 9.59
CA VAL A 69 -0.30 8.11 10.00
C VAL A 69 0.13 6.96 9.09
N LYS A 70 0.16 7.18 7.77
CA LYS A 70 0.64 6.16 6.83
C LYS A 70 2.08 5.76 7.09
N TRP A 71 2.97 6.73 7.24
CA TRP A 71 4.39 6.45 7.49
C TRP A 71 4.60 5.79 8.85
N LEU A 72 3.82 6.20 9.86
CA LEU A 72 3.83 5.56 11.17
C LEU A 72 3.40 4.09 11.08
N LEU A 73 2.28 3.80 10.42
CA LEU A 73 1.78 2.43 10.26
C LEU A 73 2.74 1.57 9.44
N LEU A 74 3.36 2.13 8.40
CA LEU A 74 4.38 1.43 7.62
C LEU A 74 5.61 1.10 8.48
N GLY A 75 6.10 2.08 9.26
CA GLY A 75 7.27 1.92 10.13
C GLY A 75 7.01 0.91 11.24
N LEU A 76 5.92 1.06 12.00
CA LEU A 76 5.54 0.13 13.07
C LEU A 76 5.27 -1.28 12.55
N GLY A 77 4.57 -1.40 11.41
CA GLY A 77 4.33 -2.69 10.78
C GLY A 77 5.63 -3.37 10.37
N THR A 78 6.55 -2.63 9.73
CA THR A 78 7.86 -3.16 9.31
C THR A 78 8.68 -3.62 10.52
N ILE A 79 8.76 -2.81 11.59
CA ILE A 79 9.47 -3.16 12.82
C ILE A 79 8.86 -4.41 13.46
N GLY A 80 7.54 -4.44 13.64
CA GLY A 80 6.84 -5.58 14.25
C GLY A 80 7.06 -6.87 13.49
N VAL A 81 7.03 -6.81 12.16
CA VAL A 81 7.23 -7.98 11.30
C VAL A 81 8.68 -8.46 11.30
N LEU A 82 9.67 -7.57 11.26
CA LEU A 82 11.08 -7.97 11.35
C LEU A 82 11.45 -8.50 12.73
N ASN A 83 10.82 -8.01 13.81
CA ASN A 83 11.00 -8.58 15.15
C ASN A 83 10.35 -9.96 15.29
N THR A 84 9.21 -10.18 14.65
CA THR A 84 8.48 -11.47 14.72
C THR A 84 9.11 -12.53 13.82
N TRP A 85 9.60 -12.12 12.64
CA TRP A 85 10.23 -13.00 11.66
C TRP A 85 11.57 -12.42 11.20
N PRO A 86 12.63 -12.53 12.03
CA PRO A 86 13.95 -11.94 11.75
C PRO A 86 14.64 -12.55 10.53
N GLN A 87 14.21 -13.72 10.09
CA GLN A 87 14.68 -14.36 8.85
C GLN A 87 14.20 -13.65 7.57
N LEU A 88 13.25 -12.71 7.67
CA LEU A 88 12.78 -11.95 6.52
C LEU A 88 13.75 -10.82 6.16
N MET A 89 13.88 -10.57 4.86
CA MET A 89 14.82 -9.60 4.33
C MET A 89 14.17 -8.22 4.23
N LEU A 90 14.71 -7.23 4.95
CA LEU A 90 14.30 -5.83 4.85
C LEU A 90 14.27 -5.31 3.39
N PRO A 91 15.24 -5.63 2.51
CA PRO A 91 15.13 -5.24 1.09
C PRO A 91 13.84 -5.71 0.41
N GLY A 92 13.37 -6.92 0.72
CA GLY A 92 12.09 -7.42 0.20
C GLY A 92 10.91 -6.59 0.69
N PHE A 93 10.89 -6.22 1.97
CA PHE A 93 9.88 -5.31 2.54
C PHE A 93 9.82 -3.98 1.81
N LEU A 94 10.99 -3.38 1.56
CA LEU A 94 11.09 -2.09 0.90
C LEU A 94 10.57 -2.16 -0.55
N ILE A 95 10.83 -3.25 -1.27
CA ILE A 95 10.26 -3.46 -2.60
C ILE A 95 8.73 -3.49 -2.53
N GLY A 96 8.15 -4.25 -1.60
CA GLY A 96 6.70 -4.30 -1.40
C GLY A 96 6.10 -2.92 -1.08
N ALA A 97 6.78 -2.15 -0.23
CA ALA A 97 6.37 -0.79 0.13
C ALA A 97 6.43 0.18 -1.07
N VAL A 98 7.51 0.14 -1.86
CA VAL A 98 7.67 0.97 -3.07
C VAL A 98 6.61 0.63 -4.10
N VAL A 99 6.37 -0.66 -4.36
CA VAL A 99 5.31 -1.11 -5.28
C VAL A 99 3.95 -0.60 -4.83
N SER A 100 3.64 -0.67 -3.54
CA SER A 100 2.43 -0.07 -2.98
C SER A 100 2.34 1.44 -3.24
N GLN A 101 3.43 2.19 -3.03
CA GLN A 101 3.45 3.62 -3.35
C GLN A 101 3.14 3.90 -4.83
N LEU A 102 3.68 3.09 -5.75
CA LEU A 102 3.44 3.24 -7.19
C LEU A 102 1.97 3.00 -7.56
N ILE A 103 1.31 2.03 -6.91
CA ILE A 103 -0.13 1.77 -7.10
C ILE A 103 -0.93 3.02 -6.71
N TRP A 104 -0.62 3.59 -5.55
CA TRP A 104 -1.30 4.79 -5.05
C TRP A 104 -0.97 6.04 -5.85
N ALA A 105 0.26 6.17 -6.37
CA ALA A 105 0.64 7.24 -7.28
C ALA A 105 -0.19 7.17 -8.58
N ARG A 106 -0.32 5.98 -9.18
CA ARG A 106 -1.17 5.75 -10.37
C ARG A 106 -2.62 6.14 -10.10
N VAL A 107 -3.17 5.71 -8.96
CA VAL A 107 -4.55 6.03 -8.55
C VAL A 107 -4.72 7.54 -8.33
N GLY A 108 -3.72 8.21 -7.75
CA GLY A 108 -3.68 9.66 -7.57
C GLY A 108 -3.63 10.43 -8.90
N ILE A 109 -2.88 9.94 -9.89
CA ILE A 109 -2.83 10.54 -11.25
C ILE A 109 -4.18 10.38 -11.95
N GLN A 110 -4.81 9.21 -11.85
CA GLN A 110 -6.16 8.98 -12.42
C GLN A 110 -7.20 9.92 -11.80
N ARG A 111 -7.11 10.15 -10.47
CA ARG A 111 -7.90 11.15 -9.75
C ARG A 111 -7.69 12.56 -10.30
N ALA A 112 -6.44 13.00 -10.40
CA ALA A 112 -6.12 14.34 -10.86
C ALA A 112 -6.64 14.58 -12.29
N LYS A 113 -6.58 13.56 -13.14
CA LYS A 113 -7.13 13.60 -14.50
C LYS A 113 -8.66 13.73 -14.50
N ALA A 114 -9.38 12.96 -13.68
CA ALA A 114 -10.84 13.04 -13.58
C ALA A 114 -11.31 14.43 -13.12
N LEU A 115 -10.68 14.96 -12.06
CA LEU A 115 -10.97 16.30 -11.54
C LEU A 115 -10.72 17.40 -12.57
N ARG A 116 -9.64 17.31 -13.36
CA ARG A 116 -9.37 18.25 -14.47
C ARG A 116 -10.43 18.21 -15.56
N THR A 117 -11.09 17.07 -15.77
CA THR A 117 -12.15 16.91 -16.78
C THR A 117 -13.55 17.25 -16.27
N GLY A 118 -13.69 17.77 -15.04
CA GLY A 118 -14.98 18.11 -14.44
C GLY A 118 -15.87 16.90 -14.12
N ARG A 119 -15.28 15.70 -14.01
CA ARG A 119 -15.97 14.44 -13.70
C ARG A 119 -15.72 14.01 -12.26
#